data_AF-A0A1G5BWC2-F1
#
_entry.id   AF-A0A1G5BWC2-F1
#
_cell.length_a   1.000
_cell.length_b   1.000
_cell.length_c   1.000
_cell.angle_alpha   90.00
_cell.angle_beta   90.00
_cell.angle_gamma   90.00
#
_symmetry.space_group_name_H-M   'P 1'
#
loop_
_entity.id
_entity.type
_entity.pdbx_description
1 polymer ?
#
loop_
_entity_poly.entity_id
_entity_poly.type
_entity_poly.pdbx_seq_one_letter_code
_entity_poly.pdbx_strand_id
1 'polypeptide(L)'
;MKGKQRFEYVPDYVVFDLETTGTDCRNDKVVEISAVKVKDHQVVSEFSTLVNPECSIPAAASNVNGISDDMVADAPLFKDVLPEFIEFIGNLPLVGHNIHTFDLPFIYRDAEQYIEKVPSNDYVDTLPLARMCLPNREKYRLTDLADHFEITVENAHRALGDCRMNQKVYEELGKILESGTVTIKTCPDCGSVMVKRSGQYGPFWGRSGYPNCKHTEKIR
;
A
#
# COMPACT_ATOMS: atom_id res chain seq x y z
N MET A 1 -15.86 7.42 7.49
CA MET A 1 -14.79 8.25 6.89
C MET A 1 -13.62 7.34 6.56
N LYS A 2 -12.91 7.57 5.44
CA LYS A 2 -11.68 6.84 5.09
C LYS A 2 -10.57 7.12 6.11
N GLY A 3 -9.66 6.19 6.29
CA GLY A 3 -8.51 6.37 7.19
C GLY A 3 -7.50 7.41 6.70
N LYS A 4 -6.60 7.80 7.59
CA LYS A 4 -5.56 8.81 7.32
C LYS A 4 -4.20 8.16 7.11
N GLN A 5 -3.39 8.77 6.25
CA GLN A 5 -1.99 8.37 6.09
C GLN A 5 -1.20 8.74 7.34
N ARG A 6 -0.43 7.77 7.85
CA ARG A 6 0.57 7.92 8.91
C ARG A 6 1.98 7.94 8.30
N PHE A 7 2.89 8.66 8.95
CA PHE A 7 4.29 8.79 8.57
C PHE A 7 5.24 8.37 9.71
N GLU A 8 4.69 7.70 10.70
CA GLU A 8 5.38 7.15 11.86
C GLU A 8 5.41 5.62 11.76
N TYR A 9 6.35 5.00 12.46
CA TYR A 9 6.37 3.55 12.61
C TYR A 9 5.23 3.09 13.54
N VAL A 10 4.57 1.99 13.19
CA VAL A 10 3.59 1.32 14.05
C VAL A 10 3.96 -0.17 14.17
N PRO A 11 3.96 -0.75 15.38
CA PRO A 11 4.45 -2.12 15.60
C PRO A 11 3.43 -3.21 15.24
N ASP A 12 2.14 -2.88 15.31
CA ASP A 12 1.03 -3.78 14.99
C ASP A 12 0.28 -3.27 13.76
N TYR A 13 0.26 -4.06 12.69
CA TYR A 13 -0.28 -3.65 11.41
C TYR A 13 -0.68 -4.83 10.52
N VAL A 14 -1.36 -4.54 9.41
CA VAL A 14 -1.56 -5.50 8.33
C VAL A 14 -0.97 -4.95 7.05
N VAL A 15 -0.03 -5.67 6.47
CA VAL A 15 0.42 -5.40 5.09
C VAL A 15 -0.55 -6.09 4.15
N PHE A 16 -0.97 -5.44 3.08
CA PHE A 16 -1.71 -6.12 2.02
C PHE A 16 -1.32 -5.59 0.63
N ASP A 17 -1.59 -6.41 -0.38
CA ASP A 17 -1.30 -6.16 -1.78
C ASP A 17 -2.40 -6.79 -2.65
N LEU A 18 -2.73 -6.13 -3.76
CA LEU A 18 -3.72 -6.58 -4.74
C LEU A 18 -3.08 -6.79 -6.10
N GLU A 19 -3.49 -7.87 -6.77
CA GLU A 19 -3.34 -8.01 -8.22
C GLU A 19 -4.68 -7.75 -8.88
N THR A 20 -4.66 -7.06 -10.02
CA THR A 20 -5.87 -6.59 -10.69
C THR A 20 -5.83 -6.82 -12.21
N THR A 21 -6.98 -6.68 -12.88
CA THR A 21 -7.10 -6.73 -14.34
C THR A 21 -6.51 -5.50 -15.03
N GLY A 22 -6.11 -4.47 -14.28
CA GLY A 22 -5.61 -3.19 -14.76
C GLY A 22 -5.51 -2.15 -13.64
N THR A 23 -5.16 -0.91 -13.98
CA THR A 23 -4.80 0.13 -12.98
C THR A 23 -5.91 1.15 -12.68
N ASP A 24 -7.04 1.13 -13.38
CA ASP A 24 -8.16 2.05 -13.14
C ASP A 24 -9.16 1.42 -12.18
N CYS A 25 -9.09 1.83 -10.90
CA CYS A 25 -9.99 1.35 -9.87
C CYS A 25 -11.48 1.64 -10.15
N ARG A 26 -11.87 2.40 -11.18
CA ARG A 26 -13.29 2.55 -11.55
C ARG A 26 -13.80 1.41 -12.44
N ASN A 27 -12.91 0.81 -13.21
CA ASN A 27 -13.28 -0.14 -14.28
C ASN A 27 -12.68 -1.53 -14.06
N ASP A 28 -11.48 -1.61 -13.50
CA ASP A 28 -10.73 -2.87 -13.33
C ASP A 28 -11.16 -3.65 -12.09
N LYS A 29 -10.86 -4.95 -12.06
CA LYS A 29 -11.29 -5.90 -11.04
C LYS A 29 -10.09 -6.51 -10.32
N VAL A 30 -10.29 -6.89 -9.05
CA VAL A 30 -9.30 -7.62 -8.26
C VAL A 30 -9.27 -9.09 -8.72
N VAL A 31 -8.07 -9.65 -8.88
CA VAL A 31 -7.84 -11.05 -9.26
C VAL A 31 -7.02 -11.83 -8.23
N GLU A 32 -6.32 -11.15 -7.32
CA GLU A 32 -5.69 -11.73 -6.13
C GLU A 32 -5.70 -10.70 -5.01
N ILE A 33 -5.87 -11.15 -3.78
CA ILE A 33 -5.62 -10.35 -2.58
C ILE A 33 -4.74 -11.17 -1.65
N SER A 34 -3.67 -10.54 -1.15
CA SER A 34 -2.80 -11.12 -0.14
C SER A 34 -2.54 -10.14 1.00
N ALA A 35 -2.36 -10.67 2.20
CA ALA A 35 -2.07 -9.88 3.38
C ALA A 35 -1.29 -10.67 4.43
N VAL A 36 -0.43 -9.97 5.18
CA VAL A 36 0.23 -10.49 6.38
C VAL A 36 -0.08 -9.59 7.57
N LYS A 37 -0.52 -10.19 8.67
CA LYS A 37 -0.76 -9.51 9.94
C LYS A 37 0.49 -9.61 10.79
N VAL A 38 0.95 -8.46 11.26
CA VAL A 38 2.17 -8.33 12.06
C VAL A 38 1.81 -7.83 13.44
N LYS A 39 2.42 -8.44 14.46
CA LYS A 39 2.40 -7.97 15.84
C LYS A 39 3.78 -8.11 16.44
N ASP A 40 4.24 -7.10 17.17
CA ASP A 40 5.56 -7.09 17.80
C ASP A 40 6.68 -7.55 16.82
N HIS A 41 6.70 -6.95 15.62
CA HIS A 41 7.63 -7.24 14.52
C HIS A 41 7.54 -8.65 13.89
N GLN A 42 6.58 -9.49 14.32
CA GLN A 42 6.44 -10.86 13.83
C GLN A 42 5.16 -11.06 13.03
N VAL A 43 5.25 -11.80 11.91
CA VAL A 43 4.07 -12.25 11.16
C VAL A 43 3.32 -13.28 12.01
N VAL A 44 2.08 -12.95 12.38
CA VAL A 44 1.23 -13.79 13.23
C VAL A 44 0.08 -14.46 12.48
N SER A 45 -0.23 -13.99 11.27
CA SER A 45 -1.27 -14.57 10.42
C SER A 45 -1.10 -14.13 8.97
N GLU A 46 -1.54 -14.96 8.03
CA GLU A 46 -1.55 -14.66 6.60
C GLU A 46 -2.96 -14.85 6.04
N PHE A 47 -3.27 -14.12 4.97
CA PHE A 47 -4.51 -14.22 4.20
C PHE A 47 -4.11 -14.11 2.72
N SER A 48 -4.53 -15.06 1.88
CA SER A 48 -4.21 -15.01 0.45
C SER A 48 -5.24 -15.82 -0.32
N THR A 49 -5.81 -15.22 -1.37
CA THR A 49 -6.72 -15.91 -2.28
C THR A 49 -6.70 -15.29 -3.66
N LEU A 50 -6.79 -16.15 -4.68
CA LEU A 50 -7.23 -15.74 -6.01
C LEU A 50 -8.70 -15.34 -5.98
N VAL A 51 -9.10 -14.53 -6.95
CA VAL A 51 -10.43 -13.95 -7.05
C VAL A 51 -10.89 -14.04 -8.50
N ASN A 52 -12.12 -14.53 -8.70
CA ASN A 52 -12.74 -14.50 -10.02
C ASN A 52 -13.26 -13.07 -10.30
N PRO A 53 -12.73 -12.37 -11.32
CA PRO A 53 -13.11 -10.98 -11.62
C PRO A 53 -14.43 -10.85 -12.39
N GLU A 54 -15.08 -11.96 -12.76
CA GLU A 54 -16.28 -12.02 -13.61
C GLU A 54 -16.09 -11.38 -15.01
N CYS A 55 -14.84 -11.30 -15.46
CA CYS A 55 -14.46 -10.81 -16.78
C CYS A 55 -13.15 -11.47 -17.25
N SER A 56 -12.84 -11.37 -18.55
CA SER A 56 -11.55 -11.85 -19.05
C SER A 56 -10.41 -10.97 -18.56
N ILE A 57 -9.33 -11.58 -18.10
CA ILE A 57 -8.12 -10.88 -17.66
C ILE A 57 -7.35 -10.38 -18.90
N PRO A 58 -7.09 -9.07 -19.04
CA PRO A 58 -6.30 -8.56 -20.15
C PRO A 58 -4.89 -9.15 -20.14
N ALA A 59 -4.37 -9.54 -21.31
CA ALA A 59 -3.03 -10.11 -21.44
C ALA A 59 -1.91 -9.24 -20.84
N ALA A 60 -2.08 -7.91 -20.86
CA ALA A 60 -1.15 -6.98 -20.23
C ALA A 60 -1.08 -7.17 -18.71
N ALA A 61 -2.21 -7.40 -18.03
CA ALA A 61 -2.26 -7.70 -16.61
C ALA A 61 -1.66 -9.08 -16.31
N SER A 62 -2.08 -10.11 -17.06
CA SER A 62 -1.52 -11.46 -16.93
C SER A 62 -0.01 -11.52 -17.18
N ASN A 63 0.55 -10.68 -18.05
CA ASN A 63 2.01 -10.63 -18.26
C ASN A 63 2.76 -10.04 -17.04
N VAL A 64 2.10 -9.25 -16.20
CA VAL A 64 2.67 -8.64 -14.99
C VAL A 64 2.46 -9.57 -13.80
N ASN A 65 1.23 -9.97 -13.53
CA ASN A 65 0.83 -10.73 -12.35
C ASN A 65 0.76 -12.24 -12.58
N GLY A 66 0.94 -12.72 -13.81
CA GLY A 66 0.93 -14.14 -14.17
C GLY A 66 -0.34 -14.90 -13.80
N ILE A 67 -1.44 -14.19 -13.56
CA ILE A 67 -2.75 -14.78 -13.29
C ILE A 67 -3.49 -14.92 -14.63
N SER A 68 -3.94 -16.12 -14.92
CA SER A 68 -4.71 -16.45 -16.12
C SER A 68 -6.18 -16.66 -15.80
N ASP A 69 -7.04 -16.56 -16.81
CA ASP A 69 -8.49 -16.83 -16.67
C ASP A 69 -8.74 -18.23 -16.06
N ASP A 70 -7.97 -19.24 -16.48
CA ASP A 70 -8.09 -20.62 -15.97
C ASP A 70 -7.79 -20.73 -14.47
N MET A 71 -6.86 -19.92 -13.96
CA MET A 71 -6.49 -19.92 -12.53
C MET A 71 -7.60 -19.38 -11.64
N VAL A 72 -8.43 -18.47 -12.18
CA VAL A 72 -9.47 -17.76 -11.41
C VAL A 72 -10.87 -18.26 -11.72
N ALA A 73 -11.05 -19.18 -12.68
CA ALA A 73 -12.37 -19.63 -13.13
C ALA A 73 -13.24 -20.15 -11.96
N ASP A 74 -12.66 -20.95 -11.07
CA ASP A 74 -13.34 -21.53 -9.90
C ASP A 74 -13.00 -20.78 -8.59
N ALA A 75 -12.29 -19.65 -8.66
CA ALA A 75 -11.96 -18.84 -7.50
C ALA A 75 -13.21 -18.12 -6.95
N PRO A 76 -13.25 -17.76 -5.65
CA PRO A 76 -14.35 -17.00 -5.08
C PRO A 76 -14.48 -15.62 -5.71
N LEU A 77 -15.69 -15.05 -5.66
CA LEU A 77 -15.94 -13.68 -6.11
C LEU A 77 -15.44 -12.69 -5.07
N PHE A 78 -15.02 -11.49 -5.52
CA PHE A 78 -14.46 -10.50 -4.60
C PHE A 78 -15.47 -10.05 -3.52
N LYS A 79 -16.76 -10.01 -3.85
CA LYS A 79 -17.84 -9.68 -2.89
C LYS A 79 -17.92 -10.66 -1.71
N ASP A 80 -17.48 -11.91 -1.90
CA ASP A 80 -17.50 -12.96 -0.90
C ASP A 80 -16.20 -12.97 -0.08
N VAL A 81 -15.07 -12.66 -0.72
CA VAL A 81 -13.74 -12.54 -0.09
C VAL A 81 -13.60 -11.27 0.75
N LEU A 82 -14.19 -10.16 0.31
CA LEU A 82 -14.00 -8.85 0.94
C LEU A 82 -14.45 -8.81 2.41
N PRO A 83 -15.61 -9.35 2.82
CA PRO A 83 -15.98 -9.46 4.23
C PRO A 83 -14.93 -10.16 5.09
N GLU A 84 -14.36 -11.28 4.60
CA GLU A 84 -13.32 -12.03 5.31
C GLU A 84 -12.04 -11.21 5.46
N PHE A 85 -11.65 -10.49 4.41
CA PHE A 85 -10.52 -9.57 4.48
C PHE A 85 -10.75 -8.42 5.48
N ILE A 86 -11.96 -7.84 5.52
CA ILE A 86 -12.31 -6.79 6.48
C ILE A 86 -12.26 -7.31 7.92
N GLU A 87 -12.71 -8.54 8.16
CA GLU A 87 -12.55 -9.19 9.47
C GLU A 87 -11.08 -9.44 9.80
N PHE A 88 -10.29 -9.89 8.81
CA PHE A 88 -8.87 -10.12 8.95
C PHE A 88 -8.12 -8.85 9.37
N ILE A 89 -8.37 -7.70 8.73
CA ILE A 89 -7.65 -6.45 9.07
C ILE A 89 -8.10 -5.86 10.42
N GLY A 90 -9.34 -6.11 10.83
CA GLY A 90 -9.93 -5.52 12.02
C GLY A 90 -9.74 -4.00 12.05
N ASN A 91 -9.24 -3.46 13.17
CA ASN A 91 -8.95 -2.03 13.32
C ASN A 91 -7.46 -1.68 13.18
N LEU A 92 -6.61 -2.62 12.75
CA LEU A 92 -5.18 -2.39 12.66
C LEU A 92 -4.83 -1.41 11.53
N PRO A 93 -3.78 -0.59 11.66
CA PRO A 93 -3.26 0.18 10.56
C PRO A 93 -2.90 -0.71 9.36
N LEU A 94 -3.18 -0.21 8.15
CA LEU A 94 -2.84 -0.90 6.91
C LEU A 94 -1.49 -0.42 6.38
N VAL A 95 -0.68 -1.31 5.85
CA VAL A 95 0.63 -0.99 5.29
C VAL A 95 0.68 -1.51 3.86
N GLY A 96 1.26 -0.74 2.95
CA GLY A 96 1.40 -1.16 1.57
C GLY A 96 2.30 -0.21 0.79
N HIS A 97 2.79 -0.66 -0.36
CA HIS A 97 3.73 0.11 -1.17
C HIS A 97 2.97 0.77 -2.31
N ASN A 98 2.86 2.11 -2.29
CA ASN A 98 1.95 2.86 -3.15
C ASN A 98 0.44 2.61 -2.86
N ILE A 99 0.14 2.12 -1.66
CA ILE A 99 -1.18 1.66 -1.23
C ILE A 99 -2.26 2.74 -1.32
N HIS A 100 -1.88 4.01 -1.16
CA HIS A 100 -2.81 5.12 -1.17
C HIS A 100 -3.44 5.34 -2.54
N THR A 101 -2.63 5.17 -3.60
CA THR A 101 -3.04 5.50 -4.96
C THR A 101 -3.50 4.29 -5.75
N PHE A 102 -3.19 3.08 -5.28
CA PHE A 102 -3.51 1.84 -5.97
C PHE A 102 -4.50 0.97 -5.19
N ASP A 103 -4.06 0.25 -4.15
CA ASP A 103 -4.85 -0.80 -3.51
C ASP A 103 -6.08 -0.30 -2.76
N LEU A 104 -5.91 0.72 -1.89
CA LEU A 104 -7.01 1.27 -1.09
C LEU A 104 -8.18 1.77 -1.94
N PRO A 105 -7.99 2.46 -3.08
CA PRO A 105 -9.08 2.78 -3.99
C PRO A 105 -9.97 1.60 -4.40
N PHE A 106 -9.41 0.42 -4.69
CA PHE A 106 -10.20 -0.79 -4.99
C PHE A 106 -10.98 -1.25 -3.77
N ILE A 107 -10.32 -1.39 -2.62
CA ILE A 107 -10.98 -1.78 -1.35
C ILE A 107 -12.12 -0.82 -1.01
N TYR A 108 -11.92 0.49 -1.14
CA TYR A 108 -12.95 1.47 -0.82
C TYR A 108 -14.14 1.41 -1.76
N ARG A 109 -13.91 1.27 -3.08
CA ARG A 109 -14.99 1.11 -4.06
C ARG A 109 -15.80 -0.14 -3.76
N ASP A 110 -15.13 -1.28 -3.64
CA ASP A 110 -15.80 -2.57 -3.51
C ASP A 110 -16.46 -2.72 -2.15
N ALA A 111 -15.90 -2.12 -1.09
CA ALA A 111 -16.53 -2.12 0.23
C ALA A 111 -17.78 -1.23 0.28
N GLU A 112 -17.76 -0.09 -0.41
CA GLU A 112 -18.96 0.74 -0.58
C GLU A 112 -20.04 0.00 -1.38
N GLN A 113 -19.64 -0.74 -2.43
CA GLN A 113 -20.56 -1.47 -3.31
C GLN A 113 -21.16 -2.73 -2.66
N TYR A 114 -20.36 -3.56 -1.99
CA TYR A 114 -20.76 -4.91 -1.60
C TYR A 114 -21.15 -5.04 -0.13
N ILE A 115 -20.64 -4.18 0.75
CA ILE A 115 -20.90 -4.28 2.20
C ILE A 115 -21.39 -2.97 2.84
N GLU A 116 -21.65 -1.94 2.02
CA GLU A 116 -22.15 -0.61 2.44
C GLU A 116 -21.33 0.04 3.57
N LYS A 117 -20.05 -0.33 3.69
CA LYS A 117 -19.19 0.14 4.78
C LYS A 117 -17.74 0.19 4.34
N VAL A 118 -17.21 1.41 4.27
CA VAL A 118 -15.80 1.66 3.93
C VAL A 118 -14.90 1.49 5.17
N PRO A 119 -13.80 0.71 5.10
CA PRO A 119 -12.84 0.62 6.19
C PRO A 119 -12.25 1.99 6.53
N SER A 120 -12.13 2.26 7.82
CA SER A 120 -11.61 3.53 8.36
C SER A 120 -10.19 3.39 8.93
N ASN A 121 -9.52 2.27 8.65
CA ASN A 121 -8.18 1.99 9.10
C ASN A 121 -7.23 3.07 8.58
N ASP A 122 -6.49 3.70 9.49
CA ASP A 122 -5.34 4.51 9.10
C ASP A 122 -4.32 3.62 8.37
N TYR A 123 -3.47 4.23 7.55
CA TYR A 123 -2.54 3.47 6.73
C TYR A 123 -1.17 4.12 6.64
N VAL A 124 -0.15 3.32 6.33
CA VAL A 124 1.19 3.76 5.98
C VAL A 124 1.46 3.34 4.55
N ASP A 125 1.73 4.34 3.71
CA ASP A 125 2.25 4.09 2.37
C ASP A 125 3.78 4.08 2.43
N THR A 126 4.39 2.93 2.16
CA THR A 126 5.85 2.76 2.31
C THR A 126 6.63 3.47 1.21
N LEU A 127 6.02 3.80 0.06
CA LEU A 127 6.68 4.53 -1.02
C LEU A 127 7.09 5.98 -0.62
N PRO A 128 6.17 6.86 -0.18
CA PRO A 128 6.54 8.18 0.32
C PRO A 128 7.38 8.09 1.60
N LEU A 129 7.18 7.08 2.44
CA LEU A 129 8.00 6.86 3.63
C LEU A 129 9.46 6.56 3.27
N ALA A 130 9.69 5.68 2.28
CA ALA A 130 11.02 5.35 1.78
C ALA A 130 11.71 6.58 1.17
N ARG A 131 10.99 7.43 0.44
CA ARG A 131 11.52 8.70 -0.09
C ARG A 131 11.97 9.68 1.00
N MET A 132 11.35 9.61 2.18
CA MET A 132 11.74 10.41 3.33
C MET A 132 12.96 9.82 4.05
N CYS A 133 12.97 8.50 4.27
CA CYS A 133 14.04 7.82 4.99
C CYS A 133 15.34 7.70 4.18
N LEU A 134 15.23 7.56 2.86
CA LEU A 134 16.33 7.31 1.94
C LEU A 134 16.36 8.37 0.83
N PRO A 135 16.65 9.65 1.14
CA PRO A 135 16.62 10.72 0.15
C PRO A 135 17.66 10.51 -0.95
N ASN A 136 17.37 11.04 -2.15
CA ASN A 136 18.25 11.07 -3.33
C ASN A 136 18.51 9.72 -4.03
N ARG A 137 17.71 8.68 -3.76
CA ARG A 137 17.73 7.49 -4.64
C ARG A 137 17.04 7.77 -5.98
N GLU A 138 17.50 7.10 -7.03
CA GLU A 138 16.91 7.19 -8.37
C GLU A 138 15.59 6.42 -8.47
N LYS A 139 15.50 5.27 -7.80
CA LYS A 139 14.36 4.35 -7.87
C LYS A 139 13.90 3.93 -6.48
N TYR A 140 12.59 3.69 -6.36
CA TYR A 140 11.90 3.32 -5.13
C TYR A 140 10.84 2.24 -5.36
N ARG A 141 11.00 1.36 -6.36
CA ARG A 141 10.11 0.19 -6.44
C ARG A 141 10.37 -0.68 -5.22
N LEU A 142 9.40 -1.49 -4.84
CA LEU A 142 9.55 -2.39 -3.70
C LEU A 142 10.81 -3.27 -3.81
N THR A 143 11.07 -3.82 -5.00
CA THR A 143 12.29 -4.58 -5.28
C THR A 143 13.58 -3.76 -5.13
N ASP A 144 13.59 -2.50 -5.58
CA ASP A 144 14.77 -1.62 -5.44
C ASP A 144 15.08 -1.31 -3.96
N LEU A 145 14.05 -1.30 -3.11
CA LEU A 145 14.19 -1.11 -1.66
C LEU A 145 14.60 -2.40 -0.96
N ALA A 146 14.04 -3.53 -1.37
CA ALA A 146 14.45 -4.84 -0.87
C ALA A 146 15.94 -5.09 -1.16
N ASP A 147 16.38 -4.83 -2.40
CA ASP A 147 17.79 -4.92 -2.79
C ASP A 147 18.69 -4.01 -1.95
N HIS A 148 18.23 -2.78 -1.65
CA HIS A 148 18.98 -1.83 -0.84
C HIS A 148 19.24 -2.33 0.58
N PHE A 149 18.26 -3.00 1.18
CA PHE A 149 18.32 -3.54 2.53
C PHE A 149 18.81 -5.00 2.56
N GLU A 150 19.28 -5.53 1.43
CA GLU A 150 19.72 -6.93 1.30
C GLU A 150 18.63 -7.94 1.72
N ILE A 151 17.37 -7.60 1.46
CA ILE A 151 16.21 -8.41 1.81
C ILE A 151 15.98 -9.47 0.74
N THR A 152 15.94 -10.72 1.17
CA THR A 152 15.48 -11.86 0.36
C THR A 152 14.14 -12.38 0.89
N VAL A 153 13.28 -12.82 -0.03
CA VAL A 153 12.02 -13.50 0.30
C VAL A 153 12.07 -14.88 -0.35
N GLU A 154 12.06 -15.92 0.48
CA GLU A 154 12.03 -17.30 0.03
C GLU A 154 10.58 -17.75 -0.24
N ASN A 155 10.39 -18.51 -1.32
CA ASN A 155 9.22 -19.37 -1.58
C ASN A 155 7.87 -18.84 -1.07
N ALA A 156 7.39 -17.76 -1.67
CA ALA A 156 6.05 -17.24 -1.45
C ALA A 156 5.26 -17.16 -2.77
N HIS A 157 3.93 -17.30 -2.68
CA HIS A 157 3.02 -16.90 -3.76
C HIS A 157 3.27 -15.43 -4.15
N ARG A 158 2.88 -14.99 -5.35
CA ARG A 158 3.30 -13.69 -5.91
C ARG A 158 2.95 -12.50 -5.01
N ALA A 159 1.66 -12.20 -4.83
CA ALA A 159 1.22 -11.09 -4.00
C ALA A 159 1.55 -11.27 -2.51
N LEU A 160 1.56 -12.52 -2.01
CA LEU A 160 1.98 -12.81 -0.62
C LEU A 160 3.49 -12.57 -0.42
N GLY A 161 4.29 -12.84 -1.43
CA GLY A 161 5.72 -12.55 -1.49
C GLY A 161 5.97 -11.06 -1.41
N ASP A 162 5.20 -10.27 -2.15
CA ASP A 162 5.24 -8.81 -2.09
C ASP A 162 4.80 -8.28 -0.72
N CYS A 163 3.78 -8.87 -0.09
CA CYS A 163 3.41 -8.56 1.30
C CYS A 163 4.57 -8.79 2.28
N ARG A 164 5.22 -9.96 2.20
CA ARG A 164 6.39 -10.28 3.06
C ARG A 164 7.60 -9.40 2.76
N MET A 165 7.84 -9.05 1.50
CA MET A 165 8.91 -8.14 1.09
C MET A 165 8.67 -6.74 1.67
N ASN A 166 7.45 -6.24 1.50
CA ASN A 166 7.05 -4.92 1.97
C ASN A 166 7.02 -4.83 3.50
N GLN A 167 6.64 -5.92 4.19
CA GLN A 167 6.78 -6.05 5.64
C GLN A 167 8.24 -5.83 6.07
N LYS A 168 9.19 -6.57 5.50
CA LYS A 168 10.61 -6.42 5.84
C LYS A 168 11.16 -5.03 5.51
N VAL A 169 10.80 -4.48 4.35
CA VAL A 169 11.17 -3.09 3.98
C VAL A 169 10.61 -2.10 4.99
N TYR A 170 9.35 -2.27 5.41
CA TYR A 170 8.72 -1.39 6.38
C TYR A 170 9.41 -1.44 7.75
N GLU A 171 9.84 -2.61 8.20
CA GLU A 171 10.63 -2.76 9.42
C GLU A 171 11.98 -2.02 9.36
N GLU A 172 12.71 -2.11 8.24
CA GLU A 172 13.97 -1.35 8.06
C GLU A 172 13.74 0.16 8.03
N LEU A 173 12.66 0.61 7.38
CA LEU A 173 12.24 2.02 7.43
C LEU A 173 11.87 2.44 8.85
N GLY A 174 11.23 1.56 9.63
CA GLY A 174 10.91 1.76 11.04
C GLY A 174 12.15 2.06 11.87
N LYS A 175 13.20 1.24 11.75
CA LYS A 175 14.49 1.46 12.43
C LYS A 175 15.09 2.82 12.09
N ILE A 176 15.01 3.24 10.84
CA ILE A 176 15.50 4.56 10.40
C ILE A 176 14.70 5.69 11.04
N LEU A 177 13.37 5.58 11.10
CA LEU A 177 12.50 6.58 11.74
C LEU A 177 12.78 6.71 13.24
N GLU A 178 12.89 5.58 13.93
CA GLU A 178 13.14 5.53 15.38
C GLU A 178 14.55 6.01 15.75
N SER A 179 15.52 5.92 14.84
CA SER A 179 16.86 6.49 15.05
C SER A 179 16.87 8.02 15.20
N GLY A 180 15.77 8.70 14.84
CA GLY A 180 15.66 10.16 14.87
C GLY A 180 16.47 10.88 13.78
N THR A 181 17.07 10.13 12.84
CA THR A 181 17.90 10.69 11.75
C THR A 181 17.07 11.37 10.66
N VAL A 182 15.77 11.07 10.59
CA VAL A 182 14.85 11.61 9.59
C VAL A 182 14.13 12.85 10.13
N THR A 183 14.43 14.02 9.56
CA THR A 183 13.67 15.24 9.83
C THR A 183 12.38 15.24 9.03
N ILE A 184 11.26 14.88 9.67
CA ILE A 184 9.93 14.99 9.08
C ILE A 184 9.53 16.46 9.04
N LYS A 185 9.48 17.05 7.84
CA LYS A 185 8.96 18.41 7.67
C LYS A 185 7.44 18.37 7.81
N THR A 186 6.88 19.12 8.74
CA THR A 186 5.44 19.29 8.91
C THR A 186 4.99 20.65 8.39
N CYS A 187 3.74 20.73 7.95
CA CYS A 187 3.10 21.94 7.49
C CYS A 187 2.81 22.83 8.70
N PRO A 188 3.24 24.10 8.71
CA PRO A 188 2.98 25.01 9.82
C PRO A 188 1.49 25.27 10.03
N ASP A 189 0.68 25.22 8.97
CA ASP A 189 -0.75 25.55 9.04
C ASP A 189 -1.61 24.43 9.62
N CYS A 190 -1.28 23.17 9.33
CA CYS A 190 -2.14 22.03 9.65
C CYS A 190 -1.43 20.84 10.28
N GLY A 191 -0.12 20.93 10.54
CA GLY A 191 0.70 19.86 11.10
C GLY A 191 0.93 18.65 10.17
N SER A 192 0.27 18.61 9.01
CA SER A 192 0.42 17.49 8.05
C SER A 192 1.85 17.42 7.52
N VAL A 193 2.35 16.20 7.29
CA VAL A 193 3.67 16.00 6.69
C VAL A 193 3.75 16.66 5.31
N MET A 194 4.88 17.32 5.05
CA MET A 194 5.23 17.93 3.77
C MET A 194 6.11 16.97 2.97
N VAL A 195 5.69 16.72 1.73
CA VAL A 195 6.40 15.90 0.75
C VAL A 195 6.93 16.79 -0.37
N LYS A 196 8.09 16.43 -0.94
CA LYS A 196 8.60 17.11 -2.13
C LYS A 196 7.70 16.77 -3.32
N ARG A 197 7.25 17.78 -4.05
CA ARG A 197 6.45 17.67 -5.27
C ARG A 197 7.11 18.45 -6.40
N SER A 198 6.84 18.08 -7.64
CA SER A 198 7.32 18.79 -8.83
C SER A 198 6.20 19.65 -9.38
N GLY A 199 6.50 20.90 -9.77
CA GLY A 199 5.58 21.81 -10.43
C GLY A 199 6.25 22.57 -11.57
N GLN A 200 5.47 23.39 -12.28
CA GLN A 200 5.94 24.18 -13.43
C GLN A 200 7.14 25.10 -13.13
N TYR A 201 7.35 25.48 -11.86
CA TYR A 201 8.43 26.36 -11.41
C TYR A 201 9.53 25.63 -10.65
N GLY A 202 9.62 24.31 -10.82
CA GLY A 202 10.58 23.45 -10.09
C GLY A 202 9.97 22.77 -8.87
N PRO A 203 10.80 22.09 -8.06
CA PRO A 203 10.34 21.30 -6.94
C PRO A 203 9.96 22.18 -5.75
N PHE A 204 8.91 21.79 -5.02
CA PHE A 204 8.39 22.50 -3.85
C PHE A 204 7.91 21.51 -2.78
N TRP A 205 7.87 21.94 -1.53
CA TRP A 205 7.22 21.22 -0.45
C TRP A 205 5.71 21.43 -0.54
N GLY A 206 4.96 20.34 -0.70
CA GLY A 206 3.50 20.33 -0.60
C GLY A 206 3.07 19.28 0.42
N ARG A 207 2.02 19.55 1.17
CA ARG A 207 1.53 18.59 2.17
C ARG A 207 0.94 17.30 1.57
N SER A 208 0.92 16.22 2.35
CA SER A 208 0.35 14.93 1.97
C SER A 208 -1.17 14.98 1.77
N GLY A 209 -1.90 15.65 2.66
CA GLY A 209 -3.38 15.60 2.72
C GLY A 209 -4.19 16.49 1.77
N TYR A 210 -3.69 16.89 0.60
CA TYR A 210 -4.42 17.71 -0.39
C TYR A 210 -5.83 17.19 -0.70
N PRO A 211 -6.91 18.02 -0.77
CA PRO A 211 -6.96 19.49 -0.92
C PRO A 211 -7.17 20.35 0.34
N ASN A 212 -7.50 19.78 1.50
CA ASN A 212 -7.90 20.45 2.76
C ASN A 212 -7.05 21.64 3.34
N CYS A 213 -5.89 22.04 2.79
CA CYS A 213 -4.99 23.12 3.27
C CYS A 213 -3.95 23.50 2.18
N LYS A 214 -4.06 24.66 1.52
CA LYS A 214 -3.29 24.91 0.29
C LYS A 214 -1.81 25.30 0.49
N HIS A 215 -1.25 25.12 1.70
CA HIS A 215 0.12 25.50 2.02
C HIS A 215 1.15 24.78 1.16
N THR A 216 2.09 25.56 0.63
CA THR A 216 3.28 25.06 -0.09
C THR A 216 4.48 25.92 0.26
N GLU A 217 5.68 25.35 0.22
CA GLU A 217 6.93 26.07 0.46
C GLU A 217 7.93 25.76 -0.65
N LYS A 218 8.70 26.76 -1.10
CA LYS A 218 9.78 26.51 -2.07
C LYS A 218 10.89 25.70 -1.41
N ILE A 219 11.45 24.75 -2.15
CA ILE A 219 12.70 24.10 -1.77
C ILE A 219 13.80 25.12 -2.09
N ARG A 220 14.51 25.59 -1.05
CA ARG A 220 15.69 26.47 -1.20
C ARG A 220 16.91 25.66 -1.63
#